data_AF-A0AAU1ZUI1-F1
#
_entry.id   AF-A0AAU1ZUI1-F1
#
_cell.length_a   1.000
_cell.length_b   1.000
_cell.length_c   1.000
_cell.angle_alpha   90.00
_cell.angle_beta   90.00
_cell.angle_gamma   90.00
#
_symmetry.space_group_name_H-M   'P 1'
#
loop_
_entity.id
_entity.type
_entity.pdbx_description
1 polymer ?
#
loop_
_entity_poly.entity_id
_entity_poly.type
_entity_poly.pdbx_seq_one_letter_code
_entity_poly.pdbx_strand_id
1 'polypeptide(L)'
;MQQQTLRAAVVRDQRVVIDQMVASYEGQYTPDATEIAADYDNSLYITPENQSELEPATGSPVNRSGCAKGNSAVYYMPLDNLGRAQGMRACLNKGDFNYANGRGDWAFDTDPTLIVGSGTEFPLDNLTSWEHQPQGLRRGMDRGHLLAGQLGGSGEDLRNLVPLFPQANRTVMKKYEGRIAARIQAGETMYYSVTPEYEGANLVPVRLHLGWIGNLGGAGYAVINNNR
;
A
#
# COMPACT_ATOMS: atom_id res chain seq x y z
N MET A 1 -51.94 20.89 -27.30
CA MET A 1 -51.54 19.58 -27.88
C MET A 1 -50.06 19.67 -28.21
N GLN A 2 -49.20 19.23 -27.29
CA GLN A 2 -48.59 17.88 -27.24
C GLN A 2 -47.47 17.75 -28.30
N GLN A 3 -46.20 17.87 -27.89
CA GLN A 3 -45.28 16.74 -27.56
C GLN A 3 -45.14 15.70 -28.68
N GLN A 4 -43.89 15.32 -28.98
CA GLN A 4 -43.40 14.29 -29.93
C GLN A 4 -42.98 14.88 -31.30
N THR A 5 -41.78 14.69 -31.86
CA THR A 5 -40.77 13.63 -31.68
C THR A 5 -39.43 14.10 -32.25
N LEU A 6 -38.48 14.44 -31.37
CA LEU A 6 -37.06 14.25 -31.60
C LEU A 6 -36.84 12.74 -31.71
N ARG A 7 -36.60 12.19 -32.91
CA ARG A 7 -35.87 10.93 -33.18
C ARG A 7 -35.98 10.52 -34.64
N ALA A 8 -34.88 9.95 -35.14
CA ALA A 8 -34.77 9.08 -36.32
C ALA A 8 -34.52 9.74 -37.69
N ALA A 9 -33.25 10.01 -37.99
CA ALA A 9 -32.67 9.75 -39.32
C ALA A 9 -31.13 9.56 -39.24
N VAL A 10 -30.65 8.89 -38.18
CA VAL A 10 -29.26 8.41 -38.06
C VAL A 10 -29.35 6.90 -37.91
N VAL A 11 -29.58 6.19 -39.01
CA VAL A 11 -29.37 4.74 -39.07
C VAL A 11 -28.93 4.40 -40.50
N ARG A 12 -27.80 3.67 -40.60
CA ARG A 12 -27.03 3.24 -41.79
C ARG A 12 -25.93 4.26 -42.16
N ASP A 13 -24.64 3.98 -41.99
CA ASP A 13 -23.96 2.72 -42.27
C ASP A 13 -22.74 2.54 -41.33
N GLN A 14 -22.92 1.65 -40.34
CA GLN A 14 -22.04 1.37 -39.21
C GLN A 14 -20.93 0.34 -39.53
N ARG A 15 -20.68 0.01 -40.81
CA ARG A 15 -19.68 -1.04 -41.15
C ARG A 15 -18.31 -0.53 -41.56
N VAL A 16 -18.17 0.72 -42.00
CA VAL A 16 -16.86 1.26 -42.41
C VAL A 16 -16.06 1.79 -41.22
N VAL A 17 -16.73 2.18 -40.13
CA VAL A 17 -16.08 2.73 -38.93
C VAL A 17 -15.47 1.65 -38.04
N ILE A 18 -15.97 0.40 -38.10
CA ILE A 18 -15.48 -0.69 -37.25
C ILE A 18 -14.10 -1.19 -37.68
N ASP A 19 -13.79 -1.25 -38.99
CA ASP A 19 -12.48 -1.74 -39.44
C ASP A 19 -11.34 -0.73 -39.26
N GLN A 20 -11.63 0.57 -39.05
CA GLN A 20 -10.62 1.60 -38.75
C GLN A 20 -10.47 1.89 -37.25
N MET A 21 -11.47 1.59 -36.40
CA MET A 21 -11.38 1.76 -34.95
C MET A 21 -10.71 0.58 -34.20
N VAL A 22 -10.43 -0.53 -34.87
CA VAL A 22 -9.73 -1.68 -34.26
C VAL A 22 -8.18 -1.50 -34.28
N ALA A 23 -7.65 -0.44 -34.90
CA ALA A 23 -6.22 -0.35 -35.22
C ALA A 23 -5.35 0.61 -34.38
N SER A 24 -5.89 1.41 -33.45
CA SER A 24 -5.02 2.26 -32.61
C SER A 24 -5.71 2.81 -31.37
N TYR A 25 -5.67 2.04 -30.28
CA TYR A 25 -5.18 2.51 -28.97
C TYR A 25 -5.62 3.91 -28.48
N GLU A 26 -6.92 4.16 -28.27
CA GLU A 26 -7.39 5.13 -27.27
C GLU A 26 -8.76 4.69 -26.74
N GLY A 27 -8.75 3.90 -25.66
CA GLY A 27 -9.93 3.62 -24.84
C GLY A 27 -9.76 4.28 -23.49
N GLN A 28 -10.55 5.33 -23.23
CA GLN A 28 -10.66 5.94 -21.91
C GLN A 28 -11.15 4.90 -20.91
N TYR A 29 -10.28 4.57 -19.95
CA TYR A 29 -10.60 3.75 -18.79
C TYR A 29 -11.34 4.61 -17.76
N THR A 30 -12.53 4.19 -17.37
CA THR A 30 -13.21 4.67 -16.17
C THR A 30 -12.98 3.63 -15.06
N PRO A 31 -12.04 3.87 -14.13
CA PRO A 31 -11.96 3.06 -12.92
C PRO A 31 -13.27 3.25 -12.15
N ASP A 32 -13.74 2.16 -11.57
CA ASP A 32 -14.81 2.22 -10.58
C ASP A 32 -14.43 3.24 -9.49
N ALA A 33 -15.40 4.10 -9.16
CA ALA A 33 -15.18 5.33 -8.44
C ALA A 33 -14.96 5.05 -6.95
N THR A 34 -13.70 4.93 -6.52
CA THR A 34 -13.15 5.50 -5.26
C THR A 34 -11.68 5.18 -4.99
N GLU A 35 -10.99 4.42 -5.85
CA GLU A 35 -9.53 4.42 -5.84
C GLU A 35 -9.03 5.66 -6.58
N ILE A 36 -8.51 6.64 -5.84
CA ILE A 36 -7.65 7.66 -6.44
C ILE A 36 -6.54 6.85 -7.12
N ALA A 37 -6.50 6.85 -8.46
CA ALA A 37 -5.39 6.25 -9.20
C ALA A 37 -4.11 6.79 -8.56
N ALA A 38 -3.33 5.91 -7.92
CA ALA A 38 -2.30 6.31 -6.99
C ALA A 38 -1.31 7.27 -7.67
N ASP A 39 -1.13 8.45 -7.09
CA ASP A 39 -0.13 9.39 -7.54
C ASP A 39 1.16 9.10 -6.77
N TYR A 40 2.04 8.31 -7.39
CA TYR A 40 3.25 7.84 -6.74
C TYR A 40 4.34 8.92 -6.59
N ASP A 41 4.18 10.07 -7.24
CA ASP A 41 4.99 11.26 -6.95
C ASP A 41 4.58 11.89 -5.60
N ASN A 42 3.38 11.55 -5.12
CA ASN A 42 2.83 11.97 -3.85
C ASN A 42 2.92 10.88 -2.76
N SER A 43 2.85 11.34 -1.52
CA SER A 43 2.84 10.48 -0.33
C SER A 43 1.40 10.07 -0.02
N LEU A 44 1.17 8.83 0.41
CA LEU A 44 -0.14 8.46 0.94
C LEU A 44 -0.22 8.71 2.43
N TYR A 45 -1.29 9.37 2.87
CA TYR A 45 -1.64 9.50 4.28
C TYR A 45 -3.03 8.92 4.54
N ILE A 46 -3.09 7.95 5.45
CA ILE A 46 -4.31 7.23 5.82
C ILE A 46 -4.54 7.41 7.32
N THR A 47 -5.78 7.69 7.69
CA THR A 47 -6.33 7.68 9.05
C THR A 47 -7.50 6.71 9.08
N PRO A 48 -8.06 6.35 10.23
CA PRO A 48 -9.24 5.48 10.27
C PRO A 48 -10.41 6.04 9.44
N GLU A 49 -10.55 7.36 9.34
CA GLU A 49 -11.69 8.03 8.71
C GLU A 49 -11.42 8.61 7.32
N ASN A 50 -10.14 8.85 6.97
CA ASN A 50 -9.79 9.54 5.73
C ASN A 50 -8.49 9.03 5.08
N GLN A 51 -8.42 9.14 3.76
CA GLN A 51 -7.24 8.85 2.94
C GLN A 51 -6.97 10.04 2.00
N SER A 52 -5.71 10.45 1.89
CA SER A 52 -5.31 11.60 1.08
C SER A 52 -3.89 11.44 0.54
N GLU A 53 -3.69 11.91 -0.69
CA GLU A 53 -2.36 12.11 -1.27
C GLU A 53 -1.78 13.46 -0.80
N LEU A 54 -0.49 13.46 -0.45
CA LEU A 54 0.22 14.62 0.08
C LEU A 54 1.49 14.90 -0.72
N GLU A 55 1.62 16.15 -1.14
CA GLU A 55 2.83 16.67 -1.79
C GLU A 55 4.09 16.36 -0.97
N PRO A 56 5.20 15.90 -1.59
CA PRO A 56 6.41 15.48 -0.89
C PRO A 56 6.98 16.50 0.10
N ALA A 57 6.83 17.80 -0.21
CA ALA A 57 7.32 18.90 0.62
C ALA A 57 6.61 19.00 1.99
N THR A 58 5.44 18.37 2.15
CA THR A 58 4.66 18.38 3.41
C THR A 58 5.35 17.60 4.52
N GLY A 59 6.21 16.64 4.16
CA GLY A 59 6.77 15.68 5.10
C GLY A 59 5.70 14.76 5.70
N SER A 60 6.10 13.90 6.65
CA SER A 60 5.15 12.97 7.27
C SER A 60 4.32 13.63 8.37
N PRO A 61 2.98 13.61 8.29
CA PRO A 61 2.11 14.00 9.41
C PRO A 61 2.22 13.04 10.59
N VAL A 62 2.65 11.79 10.34
CA VAL A 62 2.78 10.73 11.33
C VAL A 62 4.07 10.91 12.14
N ASN A 63 3.91 11.52 13.32
CA ASN A 63 5.00 11.80 14.24
C ASN A 63 4.71 11.27 15.65
N ARG A 64 5.76 11.21 16.48
CA ARG A 64 5.68 10.64 17.83
C ARG A 64 4.72 11.41 18.75
N SER A 65 4.60 12.72 18.58
CA SER A 65 3.72 13.57 19.40
C SER A 65 2.25 13.29 19.09
N GLY A 66 1.89 13.19 17.81
CA GLY A 66 0.56 12.75 17.38
C GLY A 66 0.27 11.33 17.86
N CYS A 67 1.24 10.43 17.73
CA CYS A 67 1.05 9.06 18.16
C CYS A 67 0.86 8.90 19.67
N ALA A 68 1.56 9.69 20.49
CA ALA A 68 1.37 9.70 21.94
C ALA A 68 -0.05 10.16 22.37
N LYS A 69 -0.79 10.83 21.49
CA LYS A 69 -2.19 11.21 21.70
C LYS A 69 -3.18 10.13 21.23
N GLY A 70 -2.68 9.02 20.70
CA GLY A 70 -3.50 7.94 20.14
C GLY A 70 -4.01 8.23 18.73
N ASN A 71 -3.41 9.15 17.98
CA ASN A 71 -3.85 9.42 16.61
C ASN A 71 -3.31 8.34 15.67
N SER A 72 -4.09 7.28 15.42
CA SER A 72 -3.73 6.25 14.45
C SER A 72 -3.67 6.82 13.04
N ALA A 73 -2.61 6.47 12.33
CA ALA A 73 -2.41 6.88 10.95
C ALA A 73 -1.28 6.08 10.31
N VAL A 74 -1.32 5.94 8.99
CA VAL A 74 -0.25 5.38 8.17
C VAL A 74 0.18 6.42 7.15
N TYR A 75 1.49 6.53 6.93
CA TYR A 75 2.09 7.40 5.94
C TYR A 75 3.11 6.63 5.12
N TYR A 76 2.87 6.50 3.83
CA TYR A 76 3.83 5.99 2.85
C TYR A 76 4.50 7.16 2.16
N MET A 77 5.83 7.17 2.11
CA MET A 77 6.59 8.16 1.33
C MET A 77 6.32 7.98 -0.16
N PRO A 78 6.49 9.02 -1.00
CA PRO A 78 6.39 8.87 -2.45
C PRO A 78 7.45 7.89 -2.96
N LEU A 79 7.24 7.34 -4.15
CA LEU A 79 8.31 6.64 -4.84
C LEU A 79 9.43 7.61 -5.21
N ASP A 80 10.66 7.14 -5.26
CA ASP A 80 11.74 7.94 -5.82
C ASP A 80 11.73 7.92 -7.35
N ASN A 81 12.67 8.64 -7.96
CA ASN A 81 12.80 8.74 -9.42
C ASN A 81 13.14 7.41 -10.12
N LEU A 82 13.48 6.35 -9.38
CA LEU A 82 13.68 4.99 -9.88
C LEU A 82 12.46 4.10 -9.62
N GLY A 83 11.38 4.65 -9.08
CA GLY A 83 10.16 3.91 -8.72
C GLY A 83 10.34 3.06 -7.45
N ARG A 84 11.26 3.43 -6.55
CA ARG A 84 11.53 2.66 -5.32
C ARG A 84 10.75 3.24 -4.14
N ALA A 85 10.18 2.37 -3.32
CA ALA A 85 9.57 2.76 -2.06
C ALA A 85 10.63 3.37 -1.12
N GLN A 86 10.32 4.51 -0.50
CA GLN A 86 11.29 5.25 0.33
C GLN A 86 11.10 5.02 1.84
N GLY A 87 9.99 4.41 2.24
CA GLY A 87 9.71 4.07 3.63
C GLY A 87 8.30 4.43 4.06
N MET A 88 7.98 4.01 5.27
CA MET A 88 6.68 4.26 5.88
C MET A 88 6.81 4.63 7.36
N ARG A 89 5.80 5.33 7.85
CA ARG A 89 5.60 5.65 9.27
C ARG A 89 4.15 5.35 9.63
N ALA A 90 3.94 4.74 10.79
CA ALA A 90 2.61 4.43 11.28
C ALA A 90 2.50 4.76 12.77
N CYS A 91 1.34 5.24 13.19
CA CYS A 91 0.86 5.13 14.55
C CYS A 91 -0.29 4.12 14.56
N LEU A 92 -0.20 3.10 15.42
CA LEU A 92 -1.14 2.00 15.45
C LEU A 92 -1.65 1.80 16.87
N ASN A 93 -2.97 1.88 17.03
CA ASN A 93 -3.67 1.44 18.23
C ASN A 93 -4.51 0.20 17.94
N LYS A 94 -4.84 -0.54 19.00
CA LYS A 94 -5.87 -1.58 18.92
C LYS A 94 -7.22 -0.95 18.55
N GLY A 95 -7.88 -1.49 17.53
CA GLY A 95 -9.22 -1.06 17.11
C GLY A 95 -9.22 -0.13 15.90
N ASP A 96 -8.11 0.55 15.61
CA ASP A 96 -8.07 1.59 14.58
C ASP A 96 -7.64 1.07 13.19
N PHE A 97 -7.25 -0.20 13.10
CA PHE A 97 -6.85 -0.87 11.85
C PHE A 97 -7.38 -2.30 11.82
N ASN A 98 -7.49 -2.86 10.62
CA ASN A 98 -7.92 -4.25 10.43
C ASN A 98 -7.22 -4.89 9.23
N TYR A 99 -7.47 -6.17 8.99
CA TYR A 99 -7.06 -6.88 7.78
C TYR A 99 -7.93 -8.12 7.57
N ALA A 100 -8.07 -8.57 6.33
CA ALA A 100 -8.72 -9.83 6.02
C ALA A 100 -7.78 -11.00 6.34
N ASN A 101 -8.23 -11.94 7.17
CA ASN A 101 -7.49 -13.16 7.45
C ASN A 101 -7.55 -14.13 6.24
N GLY A 102 -6.81 -15.24 6.31
CA GLY A 102 -6.74 -16.22 5.21
C GLY A 102 -8.06 -16.93 4.85
N ARG A 103 -9.17 -16.65 5.54
CA ARG A 103 -10.53 -17.13 5.25
C ARG A 103 -11.43 -16.06 4.64
N GLY A 104 -10.94 -14.82 4.53
CA GLY A 104 -11.72 -13.67 4.07
C GLY A 104 -12.49 -12.94 5.18
N ASP A 105 -12.39 -13.38 6.43
CA ASP A 105 -13.02 -12.68 7.56
C ASP A 105 -12.11 -11.57 8.09
N TRP A 106 -12.69 -10.51 8.66
CA TRP A 106 -11.94 -9.51 9.41
C TRP A 106 -11.21 -10.14 10.59
N ALA A 107 -9.94 -9.75 10.79
CA ALA A 107 -9.11 -10.29 11.86
C ALA A 107 -9.53 -9.81 13.25
N PHE A 108 -10.09 -8.60 13.32
CA PHE A 108 -10.53 -7.95 14.55
C PHE A 108 -11.98 -7.50 14.43
N ASP A 109 -12.70 -7.48 15.55
CA ASP A 109 -13.99 -6.82 15.69
C ASP A 109 -13.73 -5.35 16.03
N THR A 110 -13.86 -4.48 15.02
CA THR A 110 -13.54 -3.04 15.11
C THR A 110 -14.62 -2.22 14.45
N ASP A 111 -14.68 -0.93 14.79
CA ASP A 111 -15.39 0.03 13.96
C ASP A 111 -14.79 0.06 12.54
N PRO A 112 -15.56 0.49 11.53
CA PRO A 112 -15.03 0.68 10.18
C PRO A 112 -13.81 1.60 10.18
N THR A 113 -12.78 1.20 9.44
CA THR A 113 -11.51 1.93 9.32
C THR A 113 -10.98 1.84 7.91
N LEU A 114 -10.30 2.89 7.43
CA LEU A 114 -9.55 2.89 6.17
C LEU A 114 -8.13 2.33 6.31
N ILE A 115 -7.63 2.12 7.53
CA ILE A 115 -6.34 1.45 7.74
C ILE A 115 -6.56 -0.06 7.65
N VAL A 116 -6.63 -0.55 6.41
CA VAL A 116 -6.91 -1.95 6.12
C VAL A 116 -5.72 -2.58 5.42
N GLY A 117 -5.22 -3.66 6.02
CA GLY A 117 -4.14 -4.43 5.43
C GLY A 117 -4.64 -5.48 4.46
N SER A 118 -3.89 -5.63 3.37
CA SER A 118 -4.17 -6.61 2.31
C SER A 118 -2.93 -7.43 1.99
N GLY A 119 -3.16 -8.66 1.52
CA GLY A 119 -2.11 -9.46 0.90
C GLY A 119 -1.75 -8.89 -0.46
N THR A 120 -0.60 -9.31 -0.99
CA THR A 120 -0.26 -8.99 -2.38
C THR A 120 -0.99 -9.96 -3.32
N GLU A 121 -1.57 -9.47 -4.42
CA GLU A 121 -2.37 -10.24 -5.40
C GLU A 121 -1.76 -11.61 -5.81
N PHE A 122 -2.50 -12.72 -5.67
CA PHE A 122 -2.02 -14.04 -6.11
C PHE A 122 -3.17 -14.94 -6.59
N PRO A 123 -3.01 -15.74 -7.67
CA PRO A 123 -1.83 -15.89 -8.53
C PRO A 123 -1.56 -14.69 -9.43
N LEU A 124 -0.30 -14.50 -9.83
CA LEU A 124 0.06 -13.52 -10.85
C LEU A 124 -0.47 -14.01 -12.21
N ASP A 125 -1.49 -13.36 -12.75
CA ASP A 125 -2.19 -13.78 -13.97
C ASP A 125 -1.54 -13.34 -15.30
N ASN A 126 -0.27 -12.96 -15.37
CA ASN A 126 0.42 -12.53 -16.62
C ASN A 126 -0.19 -11.37 -17.44
N LEU A 127 -1.41 -10.87 -17.18
CA LEU A 127 -2.07 -9.86 -18.02
C LEU A 127 -2.48 -8.58 -17.27
N THR A 128 -2.72 -8.61 -15.96
CA THR A 128 -2.95 -7.39 -15.13
C THR A 128 -1.90 -7.23 -14.02
N SER A 129 -1.04 -8.22 -13.83
CA SER A 129 -0.22 -8.38 -12.62
C SER A 129 0.97 -7.43 -12.51
N TRP A 130 1.19 -6.51 -13.46
CA TRP A 130 2.34 -5.57 -13.46
C TRP A 130 2.13 -4.35 -12.56
N GLU A 131 0.88 -4.00 -12.23
CA GLU A 131 0.54 -2.73 -11.59
C GLU A 131 0.98 -2.67 -10.12
N HIS A 132 1.05 -3.82 -9.44
CA HIS A 132 1.41 -3.94 -8.02
C HIS A 132 2.73 -4.72 -7.82
N GLN A 133 3.70 -4.51 -8.71
CA GLN A 133 5.05 -5.08 -8.59
C GLN A 133 6.09 -3.99 -8.29
N PRO A 134 6.83 -4.09 -7.17
CA PRO A 134 7.91 -3.16 -6.89
C PRO A 134 9.05 -3.35 -7.89
N GLN A 135 9.69 -2.25 -8.25
CA GLN A 135 10.81 -2.24 -9.18
C GLN A 135 11.94 -3.17 -8.70
N GLY A 136 12.54 -3.91 -9.64
CA GLY A 136 13.63 -4.84 -9.33
C GLY A 136 13.21 -6.21 -8.80
N LEU A 137 11.90 -6.50 -8.69
CA LEU A 137 11.40 -7.83 -8.33
C LEU A 137 11.90 -8.90 -9.32
N ARG A 138 12.39 -10.02 -8.80
CA ARG A 138 12.93 -11.13 -9.59
C ARG A 138 12.44 -12.47 -9.05
N ARG A 139 12.49 -13.51 -9.88
CA ARG A 139 12.16 -14.87 -9.47
C ARG A 139 12.95 -15.28 -8.22
N GLY A 140 12.23 -15.77 -7.20
CA GLY A 140 12.80 -16.16 -5.91
C GLY A 140 12.84 -15.03 -4.87
N MET A 141 12.26 -13.87 -5.18
CA MET A 141 11.95 -12.80 -4.22
C MET A 141 10.45 -12.74 -3.97
N ASP A 142 10.10 -12.12 -2.85
CA ASP A 142 8.75 -11.75 -2.48
C ASP A 142 8.52 -10.25 -2.71
N ARG A 143 7.26 -9.88 -2.91
CA ARG A 143 6.79 -8.51 -2.68
C ARG A 143 6.66 -8.33 -1.17
N GLY A 144 7.74 -7.85 -0.56
CA GLY A 144 7.81 -7.61 0.87
C GLY A 144 7.11 -6.31 1.22
N HIS A 145 6.12 -6.37 2.10
CA HIS A 145 5.52 -5.20 2.71
C HIS A 145 6.56 -4.43 3.55
N LEU A 146 6.46 -3.10 3.60
CA LEU A 146 7.15 -2.28 4.61
C LEU A 146 6.34 -2.24 5.91
N LEU A 147 5.04 -1.99 5.80
CA LEU A 147 4.03 -2.23 6.84
C LEU A 147 3.29 -3.53 6.50
N ALA A 148 3.46 -4.59 7.30
CA ALA A 148 2.74 -5.84 7.07
C ALA A 148 1.22 -5.66 6.97
N GLY A 149 0.59 -6.50 6.13
CA GLY A 149 -0.87 -6.57 6.05
C GLY A 149 -1.54 -6.80 7.40
N GLN A 150 -0.97 -7.65 8.28
CA GLN A 150 -1.55 -7.86 9.62
C GLN A 150 -1.51 -6.61 10.53
N LEU A 151 -0.80 -5.55 10.12
CA LEU A 151 -0.67 -4.27 10.81
C LEU A 151 -1.39 -3.13 10.06
N GLY A 152 -2.25 -3.46 9.09
CA GLY A 152 -2.99 -2.47 8.31
C GLY A 152 -2.30 -2.00 7.03
N GLY A 153 -1.24 -2.68 6.58
CA GLY A 153 -0.51 -2.27 5.38
C GLY A 153 -1.04 -2.83 4.06
N SER A 154 -1.14 -1.98 3.04
CA SER A 154 -1.66 -2.39 1.72
C SER A 154 -0.65 -3.26 0.97
N GLY A 155 -1.14 -4.34 0.36
CA GLY A 155 -0.39 -5.20 -0.56
C GLY A 155 -0.53 -4.80 -2.03
N GLU A 156 -1.21 -3.69 -2.31
CA GLU A 156 -1.46 -3.15 -3.66
C GLU A 156 -0.70 -1.84 -3.86
N ASP A 157 -0.52 -1.02 -2.82
CA ASP A 157 0.21 0.24 -2.95
C ASP A 157 1.74 0.01 -3.05
N LEU A 158 2.34 0.39 -4.19
CA LEU A 158 3.79 0.30 -4.41
C LEU A 158 4.61 1.11 -3.38
N ARG A 159 3.99 2.12 -2.78
CA ARG A 159 4.32 2.83 -1.53
C ARG A 159 4.93 1.94 -0.46
N ASN A 160 4.32 0.77 -0.34
CA ASN A 160 4.49 -0.16 0.76
C ASN A 160 5.22 -1.44 0.35
N LEU A 161 5.72 -1.57 -0.89
CA LEU A 161 6.28 -2.82 -1.38
C LEU A 161 7.74 -2.67 -1.82
N VAL A 162 8.56 -3.66 -1.44
CA VAL A 162 9.95 -3.78 -1.87
C VAL A 162 10.29 -5.23 -2.23
N PRO A 163 11.25 -5.48 -3.15
CA PRO A 163 11.71 -6.84 -3.41
C PRO A 163 12.54 -7.37 -2.23
N LEU A 164 12.09 -8.45 -1.59
CA LEU A 164 12.81 -9.10 -0.49
C LEU A 164 13.08 -10.57 -0.77
N PHE A 165 14.20 -11.09 -0.30
CA PHE A 165 14.39 -12.53 -0.25
C PHE A 165 13.49 -13.17 0.82
N PRO A 166 13.01 -14.42 0.60
CA PRO A 166 12.09 -15.08 1.52
C PRO A 166 12.58 -15.14 2.97
N GLN A 167 13.90 -15.26 3.19
CA GLN A 167 14.46 -15.28 4.54
C GLN A 167 14.29 -13.93 5.25
N ALA A 168 14.55 -12.81 4.55
CA ALA A 168 14.34 -11.48 5.10
C ALA A 168 12.85 -11.23 5.38
N ASN A 169 11.98 -11.54 4.43
CA ASN A 169 10.55 -11.29 4.49
C ASN A 169 9.82 -12.23 5.47
N ARG A 170 9.84 -13.54 5.20
CA ARG A 170 8.97 -14.53 5.86
C ARG A 170 9.48 -14.98 7.22
N THR A 171 10.77 -14.79 7.51
CA THR A 171 11.41 -15.24 8.75
C THR A 171 11.78 -14.07 9.65
N VAL A 172 12.67 -13.18 9.19
CA VAL A 172 13.25 -12.14 10.05
C VAL A 172 12.25 -11.01 10.29
N MET A 173 11.67 -10.46 9.23
CA MET A 173 10.71 -9.36 9.32
C MET A 173 9.44 -9.79 10.05
N LYS A 174 8.85 -10.93 9.65
CA LYS A 174 7.69 -11.53 10.32
C LYS A 174 7.85 -11.67 11.84
N LYS A 175 9.05 -11.97 12.34
CA LYS A 175 9.32 -12.08 13.78
C LYS A 175 9.14 -10.74 14.50
N TYR A 176 9.63 -9.64 13.93
CA TYR A 176 9.48 -8.31 14.52
C TYR A 176 8.05 -7.82 14.42
N GLU A 177 7.41 -8.00 13.27
CA GLU A 177 6.02 -7.61 13.04
C GLU A 177 5.06 -8.37 13.94
N GLY A 178 5.29 -9.67 14.17
CA GLY A 178 4.51 -10.46 15.13
C GLY A 178 4.63 -9.95 16.56
N ARG A 179 5.83 -9.51 16.98
CA ARG A 179 6.04 -8.89 18.31
C ARG A 179 5.34 -7.54 18.43
N ILE A 180 5.37 -6.73 17.37
CA ILE A 180 4.68 -5.44 17.32
C ILE A 180 3.16 -5.65 17.36
N ALA A 181 2.64 -6.57 16.55
CA ALA A 181 1.22 -6.93 16.55
C ALA A 181 0.75 -7.39 17.94
N ALA A 182 1.50 -8.27 18.60
CA ALA A 182 1.17 -8.74 19.95
C ALA A 182 1.11 -7.60 20.97
N ARG A 183 2.03 -6.63 20.88
CA ARG A 183 2.04 -5.45 21.75
C ARG A 183 0.82 -4.56 21.52
N ILE A 184 0.50 -4.27 20.26
CA ILE A 184 -0.68 -3.48 19.91
C ILE A 184 -1.96 -4.16 20.39
N GLN A 185 -2.08 -5.48 20.19
CA GLN A 185 -3.23 -6.26 20.65
C GLN A 185 -3.38 -6.32 22.18
N ALA A 186 -2.27 -6.15 22.92
CA ALA A 186 -2.27 -5.99 24.37
C ALA A 186 -2.68 -4.57 24.83
N GLY A 187 -3.04 -3.67 23.92
CA GLY A 187 -3.51 -2.31 24.20
C GLY A 187 -2.42 -1.24 24.10
N GLU A 188 -1.25 -1.56 23.53
CA GLU A 188 -0.18 -0.58 23.35
C GLU A 188 -0.40 0.29 22.10
N THR A 189 -0.21 1.60 22.24
CA THR A 189 -0.10 2.53 21.12
C THR A 189 1.33 2.51 20.60
N MET A 190 1.50 2.22 19.31
CA MET A 190 2.81 2.01 18.70
C MET A 190 3.10 3.01 17.59
N TYR A 191 4.16 3.80 17.74
CA TYR A 191 4.83 4.44 16.61
C TYR A 191 5.76 3.43 15.96
N TYR A 192 5.58 3.14 14.68
CA TYR A 192 6.39 2.19 13.92
C TYR A 192 6.86 2.83 12.62
N SER A 193 8.06 2.47 12.16
CA SER A 193 8.63 2.97 10.93
C SER A 193 9.52 1.92 10.29
N VAL A 194 9.47 1.85 8.96
CA VAL A 194 10.37 1.01 8.16
C VAL A 194 10.94 1.84 7.03
N THR A 195 12.27 1.82 6.89
CA THR A 195 12.98 2.51 5.82
C THR A 195 13.90 1.53 5.09
N PRO A 196 13.71 1.31 3.78
CA PRO A 196 14.66 0.56 2.97
C PRO A 196 15.95 1.35 2.72
N GLU A 197 17.09 0.67 2.74
CA GLU A 197 18.38 1.22 2.33
C GLU A 197 18.78 0.61 0.98
N TYR A 198 19.09 1.47 0.01
CA TYR A 198 19.52 1.09 -1.32
C TYR A 198 20.98 1.52 -1.58
N GLU A 199 21.71 0.72 -2.36
CA GLU A 199 23.05 1.09 -2.83
C GLU A 199 22.97 1.64 -4.25
N GLY A 200 23.26 2.94 -4.40
CA GLY A 200 23.24 3.62 -5.70
C GLY A 200 21.90 3.47 -6.43
N ALA A 201 21.96 3.03 -7.69
CA ALA A 201 20.79 2.82 -8.54
C ALA A 201 20.18 1.40 -8.42
N ASN A 202 20.59 0.61 -7.41
CA ASN A 202 19.98 -0.70 -7.21
C ASN A 202 18.50 -0.55 -6.84
N LEU A 203 17.64 -1.30 -7.52
CA LEU A 203 16.19 -1.33 -7.32
C LEU A 203 15.78 -2.23 -6.14
N VAL A 204 16.68 -3.11 -5.71
CA VAL A 204 16.48 -4.01 -4.56
C VAL A 204 17.20 -3.41 -3.35
N PRO A 205 16.53 -3.22 -2.20
CA PRO A 205 17.20 -2.68 -1.02
C PRO A 205 18.18 -3.72 -0.47
N VAL A 206 19.31 -3.27 0.07
CA VAL A 206 20.31 -4.15 0.72
C VAL A 206 19.93 -4.49 2.15
N ARG A 207 19.14 -3.64 2.80
CA ARG A 207 18.60 -3.88 4.14
C ARG A 207 17.36 -3.02 4.43
N LEU A 208 16.62 -3.38 5.45
CA LEU A 208 15.54 -2.58 6.02
C LEU A 208 15.89 -2.12 7.43
N HIS A 209 15.53 -0.88 7.75
CA HIS A 209 15.68 -0.26 9.06
C HIS A 209 14.30 -0.18 9.71
N LEU A 210 14.09 -0.93 10.78
CA LEU A 210 12.84 -0.96 11.54
C LEU A 210 13.05 -0.20 12.84
N GLY A 211 12.17 0.76 13.13
CA GLY A 211 12.17 1.49 14.40
C GLY A 211 10.78 1.53 15.00
N TRP A 212 10.66 1.27 16.30
CA TRP A 212 9.37 1.33 17.01
C TRP A 212 9.50 1.98 18.38
N ILE A 213 8.43 2.64 18.81
CA ILE A 213 8.28 3.22 20.15
C ILE A 213 6.84 3.02 20.56
N GLY A 214 6.62 2.28 21.65
CA GLY A 214 5.30 2.15 22.23
C GLY A 214 5.21 2.77 23.61
N ASN A 215 3.99 3.12 24.02
CA ASN A 215 3.71 3.79 25.29
C ASN A 215 3.76 2.86 26.52
N LEU A 216 3.92 1.54 26.35
CA LEU A 216 3.97 0.56 27.46
C LEU A 216 5.29 -0.23 27.51
N GLY A 217 5.66 -0.90 26.42
CA GLY A 217 6.83 -1.78 26.31
C GLY A 217 8.10 -1.10 25.80
N GLY A 218 8.11 0.23 25.66
CA GLY A 218 9.27 1.02 25.28
C GLY A 218 9.65 0.98 23.80
N ALA A 219 10.88 1.40 23.51
CA ALA A 219 11.41 1.59 22.15
C ALA A 219 12.33 0.44 21.71
N GLY A 220 12.52 0.32 20.40
CA GLY A 220 13.51 -0.58 19.84
C GLY A 220 13.80 -0.30 18.37
N TYR A 221 14.81 -0.98 17.87
CA TYR A 221 15.30 -0.83 16.51
C TYR A 221 15.90 -2.15 16.03
N ALA A 222 15.75 -2.44 14.74
CA ALA A 222 16.33 -3.61 14.09
C ALA A 222 16.78 -3.28 12.66
N VAL A 223 17.80 -3.99 12.20
CA VAL A 223 18.25 -3.99 10.81
C VAL A 223 18.04 -5.39 10.24
N ILE A 224 17.41 -5.46 9.08
CA ILE A 224 17.16 -6.72 8.37
C ILE A 224 17.95 -6.69 7.08
N ASN A 225 19.00 -7.51 6.98
CA ASN A 225 19.76 -7.64 5.74
C ASN A 225 18.92 -8.40 4.70
N ASN A 226 18.84 -7.85 3.48
CA ASN A 226 18.13 -8.46 2.37
C ASN A 226 19.06 -9.37 1.55
N ASN A 227 19.55 -10.41 2.21
CA ASN A 227 20.45 -11.39 1.62
C ASN A 227 19.69 -12.69 1.32
N ARG A 228 20.22 -13.47 0.37
CA ARG A 228 19.69 -14.78 -0.01
C ARG A 228 19.81 -15.82 1.10
#